data_AF-A0A8B7DDC0-F1
#
_entry.id   AF-A0A8B7DDC0-F1
#
_cell.length_a   1.000
_cell.length_b   1.000
_cell.length_c   1.000
_cell.angle_alpha   90.00
_cell.angle_beta   90.00
_cell.angle_gamma   90.00
#
_symmetry.space_group_name_H-M   'P 1'
#
loop_
_entity.id
_entity.type
_entity.pdbx_description
1 polymer ?
#
loop_
_entity_poly.entity_id
_entity_poly.type
_entity_poly.pdbx_seq_one_letter_code
_entity_poly.pdbx_strand_id
1 'polypeptide(L)'
;MAEKSDSGNGSSVEESNHLTDKLISKTNAEGKTQKKTAQNDDSNSNKLEDLKKKKKEKNECGDDHTKLDNDNNEQIKASYASDIQKAIQKMIISSENKREESTKKKSYAFWETQPVPKLDEVVPPNINEAVEEDKSEIRQEPFTLPAGFVWDTIVISEESQLKELYPLLNENYVEDDDNMFRFDYSPQFLQWALKPPGWKLQWHCGVRVASNKKLVGFISAIPAHIKIYDKNVRMVEINFLCVHKKLRSKRVAPVLIREITRRVNLEGIFQAVYTAGIVLPKPVGTCRYWHRSINPKKLIEVKFSHLRRNMTMQRTIKLYKLPENTKASLSPLTPADLKSAYKIVFEYLKNFQLAPIFTEEEFAHWFLPRDGVISCYVVKDIDSGNVTDLVSFYQLPSTVVDHPKYNSLKAAYSFYNVVTKHDLTSIMNDALILARNNNFDVFNALNLMHNEEFLEKLKFGIGDGNLNYYLYNWKCPSIEPSKTGLVLQ
;
A
#
# COMPACT_ATOMS: atom_id res chain seq x y z
N MET A 1 -66.28 -24.48 39.92
CA MET A 1 -65.41 -25.32 40.76
C MET A 1 -63.97 -24.94 40.43
N ALA A 2 -63.46 -23.83 40.98
CA ALA A 2 -62.99 -23.64 42.37
C ALA A 2 -61.66 -24.38 42.61
N GLU A 3 -60.56 -23.83 43.14
CA GLU A 3 -60.23 -22.53 43.77
C GLU A 3 -58.68 -22.49 43.93
N LYS A 4 -57.99 -21.37 43.68
CA LYS A 4 -57.36 -20.38 44.63
C LYS A 4 -56.24 -20.94 45.52
N SER A 5 -55.09 -20.29 45.71
CA SER A 5 -54.81 -18.94 46.26
C SER A 5 -53.44 -18.40 45.73
N ASP A 6 -53.08 -17.13 45.53
CA ASP A 6 -53.43 -15.76 45.99
C ASP A 6 -52.67 -15.21 47.23
N SER A 7 -52.37 -13.90 47.15
CA SER A 7 -51.62 -12.94 48.02
C SER A 7 -50.22 -12.53 47.49
N GLY A 8 -49.84 -11.25 47.33
CA GLY A 8 -50.49 -9.95 47.57
C GLY A 8 -49.49 -8.91 48.12
N ASN A 9 -49.52 -7.68 47.56
CA ASN A 9 -48.85 -6.41 47.96
C ASN A 9 -47.33 -6.29 47.75
N GLY A 10 -46.73 -5.16 47.33
CA GLY A 10 -47.23 -3.80 47.07
C GLY A 10 -46.17 -2.75 47.47
N SER A 11 -46.02 -1.70 46.64
CA SER A 11 -45.49 -0.34 46.91
C SER A 11 -44.05 0.08 46.54
N SER A 12 -44.01 1.17 45.75
CA SER A 12 -43.08 2.34 45.69
C SER A 12 -41.61 2.06 45.31
N VAL A 13 -40.98 2.75 44.34
CA VAL A 13 -40.83 4.21 44.21
C VAL A 13 -40.66 4.61 42.73
N GLU A 14 -41.50 5.53 42.25
CA GLU A 14 -41.25 6.43 41.11
C GLU A 14 -41.01 7.83 41.67
N GLU A 15 -39.93 8.49 41.25
CA GLU A 15 -39.68 9.95 41.28
C GLU A 15 -38.32 10.14 40.57
N SER A 16 -38.05 11.13 39.72
CA SER A 16 -38.82 12.26 39.20
C SER A 16 -38.02 12.82 38.01
N ASN A 17 -38.70 13.04 36.88
CA ASN A 17 -38.20 13.78 35.73
C ASN A 17 -39.08 15.02 35.63
N HIS A 18 -38.55 16.24 35.83
CA HIS A 18 -38.94 17.42 35.04
C HIS A 18 -38.20 18.73 35.39
N LEU A 19 -37.87 19.45 34.31
CA LEU A 19 -37.78 20.90 34.11
C LEU A 19 -36.74 21.72 34.89
N THR A 20 -35.88 22.44 34.16
CA THR A 20 -36.21 23.81 33.71
C THR A 20 -35.14 24.39 32.79
N ASP A 21 -35.62 25.05 31.73
CA ASP A 21 -34.91 25.94 30.81
C ASP A 21 -35.08 27.41 31.24
N LYS A 22 -34.12 28.26 30.84
CA LYS A 22 -34.11 29.74 30.66
C LYS A 22 -33.43 30.68 31.69
N LEU A 23 -32.82 31.71 31.08
CA LEU A 23 -32.35 33.05 31.51
C LEU A 23 -30.86 33.15 31.89
N ILE A 24 -29.98 33.67 31.02
CA ILE A 24 -29.68 35.09 30.70
C ILE A 24 -29.06 35.86 31.88
N SER A 25 -27.73 36.10 31.84
CA SER A 25 -27.12 37.45 31.68
C SER A 25 -25.67 37.55 32.20
N LYS A 26 -24.83 38.14 31.34
CA LYS A 26 -23.76 39.13 31.61
C LYS A 26 -22.84 38.95 32.83
N THR A 27 -21.54 38.86 32.55
CA THR A 27 -20.57 39.84 33.05
C THR A 27 -19.31 39.88 32.18
N ASN A 28 -19.07 41.03 31.57
CA ASN A 28 -17.81 41.47 31.00
C ASN A 28 -16.89 41.98 32.12
N ALA A 29 -15.58 41.92 31.85
CA ALA A 29 -14.49 42.83 32.25
C ALA A 29 -13.33 42.09 32.94
N GLU A 30 -12.06 42.43 32.80
CA GLU A 30 -11.25 43.24 31.89
C GLU A 30 -9.80 42.88 32.27
N GLY A 31 -8.86 42.91 31.32
CA GLY A 31 -7.44 42.66 31.62
C GLY A 31 -6.52 42.69 30.40
N LYS A 32 -6.33 43.87 29.81
CA LYS A 32 -5.21 44.26 28.92
C LYS A 32 -3.87 44.12 29.71
N THR A 33 -2.65 44.04 29.19
CA THR A 33 -1.99 44.46 27.94
C THR A 33 -0.56 43.88 27.99
N GLN A 34 0.09 43.58 26.85
CA GLN A 34 1.35 44.25 26.46
C GLN A 34 1.80 43.83 25.05
N LYS A 35 1.86 44.84 24.17
CA LYS A 35 2.60 44.87 22.91
C LYS A 35 4.10 44.97 23.20
N LYS A 36 4.93 44.30 22.40
CA LYS A 36 6.24 44.80 21.99
C LYS A 36 6.43 44.63 20.48
N THR A 37 7.05 45.66 19.93
CA THR A 37 7.21 46.05 18.53
C THR A 37 8.41 45.39 17.83
N ALA A 38 8.38 45.53 16.51
CA ALA A 38 9.28 45.04 15.47
C ALA A 38 10.74 45.54 15.51
N GLN A 39 11.62 44.76 14.87
CA GLN A 39 12.75 45.16 13.99
C GLN A 39 13.06 43.93 13.10
N ASN A 40 12.71 43.98 11.81
CA ASN A 40 13.56 44.23 10.63
C ASN A 40 14.51 43.08 10.25
N ASP A 41 14.23 42.44 9.10
CA ASP A 41 15.20 42.28 8.01
C ASP A 41 14.50 41.79 6.73
N ASP A 42 14.21 42.77 5.85
CA ASP A 42 13.78 42.62 4.46
C ASP A 42 15.01 42.59 3.55
N SER A 43 15.22 41.50 2.80
CA SER A 43 16.08 41.55 1.60
C SER A 43 15.78 40.38 0.64
N ASN A 44 14.72 40.48 -0.18
CA ASN A 44 14.72 39.90 -1.54
C ASN A 44 13.53 40.28 -2.44
N SER A 45 13.02 41.51 -2.36
CA SER A 45 11.90 41.99 -3.21
C SER A 45 12.32 42.81 -4.45
N ASN A 46 13.62 42.92 -4.77
CA ASN A 46 14.11 43.73 -5.92
C ASN A 46 14.53 42.92 -7.16
N LYS A 47 13.78 41.87 -7.54
CA LYS A 47 14.02 41.14 -8.81
C LYS A 47 12.80 40.99 -9.72
N LEU A 48 11.68 41.66 -9.41
CA LEU A 48 10.45 41.57 -10.21
C LEU A 48 10.09 42.81 -11.04
N GLU A 49 10.86 43.90 -10.95
CA GLU A 49 10.56 45.13 -11.71
C GLU A 49 11.34 45.28 -13.04
N ASP A 50 12.43 44.53 -13.26
CA ASP A 50 13.23 44.64 -14.49
C ASP A 50 12.77 43.78 -15.67
N LEU A 51 11.75 42.94 -15.49
CA LEU A 51 11.20 42.09 -16.57
C LEU A 51 9.92 42.63 -17.23
N LYS A 52 9.39 43.77 -16.77
CA LYS A 52 8.18 44.40 -17.33
C LYS A 52 8.45 45.59 -18.28
N LYS A 53 9.72 45.97 -18.50
CA LYS A 53 10.10 47.08 -19.40
C LYS A 53 10.57 46.68 -20.81
N LYS A 54 10.58 45.40 -21.18
CA LYS A 54 10.96 44.93 -22.54
C LYS A 54 9.79 44.47 -23.42
N LYS A 55 8.55 44.87 -23.10
CA LYS A 55 7.33 44.44 -23.82
C LYS A 55 6.52 45.58 -24.47
N LYS A 56 7.15 46.74 -24.67
CA LYS A 56 6.55 47.91 -25.34
C LYS A 56 7.61 48.55 -26.23
N GLU A 57 7.80 47.98 -27.42
CA GLU A 57 8.39 48.61 -28.61
C GLU A 57 8.56 47.54 -29.68
N LYS A 58 7.67 47.60 -30.69
CA LYS A 58 7.64 46.94 -32.01
C LYS A 58 6.22 46.46 -32.33
N ASN A 59 5.36 47.44 -32.57
CA ASN A 59 4.22 47.32 -33.48
C ASN A 59 4.29 48.51 -34.44
N GLU A 60 3.88 48.27 -35.69
CA GLU A 60 3.64 49.20 -36.81
C GLU A 60 4.73 49.32 -37.90
N CYS A 61 4.52 48.55 -38.98
CA CYS A 61 4.39 48.93 -40.40
C CYS A 61 4.54 47.62 -41.22
N GLY A 62 3.79 47.21 -42.25
CA GLY A 62 2.63 47.63 -43.02
C GLY A 62 2.31 46.46 -44.00
N ASP A 63 1.09 46.36 -44.51
CA ASP A 63 0.61 45.32 -45.45
C ASP A 63 1.33 45.38 -46.81
N ASP A 64 1.75 44.23 -47.39
CA ASP A 64 1.21 43.75 -48.68
C ASP A 64 1.65 42.30 -49.07
N HIS A 65 0.69 41.58 -49.66
CA HIS A 65 0.69 40.37 -50.52
C HIS A 65 1.72 39.19 -50.49
N THR A 66 1.12 37.99 -50.32
CA THR A 66 1.27 36.70 -51.05
C THR A 66 2.39 35.68 -50.78
N LYS A 67 1.93 34.51 -50.27
CA LYS A 67 2.28 33.10 -50.61
C LYS A 67 3.76 32.75 -50.87
N LEU A 68 4.37 32.03 -49.92
CA LEU A 68 5.15 30.78 -50.05
C LEU A 68 5.73 30.41 -48.66
N ASP A 69 6.12 29.15 -48.47
CA ASP A 69 6.88 28.58 -47.33
C ASP A 69 6.08 27.93 -46.18
N ASN A 70 5.53 26.75 -46.44
CA ASN A 70 4.98 25.86 -45.40
C ASN A 70 5.88 24.65 -45.06
N ASP A 71 7.04 24.49 -45.70
CA ASP A 71 7.89 23.28 -45.52
C ASP A 71 9.07 23.47 -44.54
N ASN A 72 9.48 24.70 -44.23
CA ASN A 72 10.61 24.96 -43.31
C ASN A 72 10.25 24.94 -41.81
N ASN A 73 8.95 24.91 -41.47
CA ASN A 73 8.49 24.98 -40.07
C ASN A 73 8.37 23.60 -39.40
N GLU A 74 8.34 22.51 -40.18
CA GLU A 74 8.31 21.13 -39.63
C GLU A 74 9.71 20.63 -39.26
N GLN A 75 10.75 20.94 -40.04
CA GLN A 75 12.13 20.55 -39.72
C GLN A 75 12.67 21.24 -38.46
N ILE A 76 12.32 22.52 -38.23
CA ILE A 76 12.73 23.25 -37.02
C ILE A 76 12.02 22.69 -35.78
N LYS A 77 10.74 22.30 -35.89
CA LYS A 77 9.98 21.66 -34.80
C LYS A 77 10.51 20.26 -34.48
N ALA A 78 10.92 19.48 -35.48
CA ALA A 78 11.51 18.15 -35.29
C ALA A 78 12.89 18.22 -34.59
N SER A 79 13.73 19.21 -34.94
CA SER A 79 15.02 19.45 -34.27
C SER A 79 14.83 19.83 -32.80
N TYR A 80 13.93 20.78 -32.51
CA TYR A 80 13.66 21.22 -31.14
C TYR A 80 13.03 20.10 -30.28
N ALA A 81 12.18 19.26 -30.87
CA ALA A 81 11.61 18.10 -30.18
C ALA A 81 12.69 17.04 -29.85
N SER A 82 13.65 16.81 -30.76
CA SER A 82 14.78 15.91 -30.52
C SER A 82 15.69 16.41 -29.40
N ASP A 83 15.95 17.72 -29.34
CA ASP A 83 16.79 18.32 -28.31
C ASP A 83 16.11 18.34 -26.94
N ILE A 84 14.79 18.53 -26.89
CA ILE A 84 13.99 18.38 -25.67
C ILE A 84 13.98 16.92 -25.20
N GLN A 85 13.85 15.94 -26.11
CA GLN A 85 13.95 14.52 -25.77
C GLN A 85 15.33 14.15 -25.22
N LYS A 86 16.42 14.64 -25.84
CA LYS A 86 17.79 14.44 -25.34
C LYS A 86 18.02 15.12 -23.98
N ALA A 87 17.41 16.28 -23.73
CA ALA A 87 17.48 16.96 -22.44
C ALA A 87 16.68 16.24 -21.35
N ILE A 88 15.49 15.71 -21.68
CA ILE A 88 14.68 14.85 -20.80
C ILE A 88 15.44 13.56 -20.48
N GLN A 89 16.04 12.91 -21.48
CA GLN A 89 16.82 11.70 -21.30
C GLN A 89 18.07 11.95 -20.44
N LYS A 90 18.76 13.08 -20.63
CA LYS A 90 19.87 13.50 -19.75
C LYS A 90 19.41 13.84 -18.33
N MET A 91 18.20 14.40 -18.15
CA MET A 91 17.63 14.63 -16.83
C MET A 91 17.23 13.32 -16.13
N ILE A 92 16.63 12.37 -16.87
CA ILE A 92 16.31 11.03 -16.38
C ILE A 92 17.59 10.32 -15.93
N ILE A 93 18.62 10.27 -16.79
CA ILE A 93 19.94 9.68 -16.48
C ILE A 93 20.59 10.40 -15.29
N SER A 94 20.49 11.74 -15.18
CA SER A 94 21.04 12.48 -14.04
C SER A 94 20.29 12.22 -12.73
N SER A 95 18.99 11.93 -12.81
CA SER A 95 18.14 11.62 -11.65
C SER A 95 18.30 10.16 -11.20
N GLU A 96 18.56 9.25 -12.14
CA GLU A 96 18.98 7.86 -11.88
C GLU A 96 20.37 7.84 -11.25
N ASN A 97 21.35 8.58 -11.82
CA ASN A 97 22.71 8.69 -11.27
C ASN A 97 22.73 9.30 -9.86
N LYS A 98 21.92 10.35 -9.58
CA LYS A 98 21.82 10.92 -8.22
C LYS A 98 21.20 9.96 -7.20
N ARG A 99 20.29 9.06 -7.63
CA ARG A 99 19.71 8.02 -6.77
C ARG A 99 20.69 6.87 -6.54
N GLU A 100 21.39 6.41 -7.59
CA GLU A 100 22.46 5.42 -7.50
C GLU A 100 23.65 5.90 -6.64
N GLU A 101 24.01 7.18 -6.69
CA GLU A 101 25.07 7.74 -5.83
C GLU A 101 24.66 7.81 -4.35
N SER A 102 23.37 7.96 -4.05
CA SER A 102 22.86 7.99 -2.67
C SER A 102 22.80 6.60 -2.01
N THR A 103 22.63 5.54 -2.82
CA THR A 103 22.62 4.14 -2.37
C THR A 103 24.03 3.57 -2.22
N LYS A 104 24.99 3.94 -3.09
CA LYS A 104 26.40 3.52 -2.99
C LYS A 104 27.14 4.00 -1.73
N LYS A 105 26.58 4.95 -0.95
CA LYS A 105 27.21 5.51 0.27
C LYS A 105 26.66 4.98 1.59
N LYS A 106 25.64 4.12 1.61
CA LYS A 106 25.08 3.57 2.85
C LYS A 106 25.72 2.22 3.18
N SER A 107 26.50 2.15 4.26
CA SER A 107 26.90 0.87 4.87
C SER A 107 25.70 0.26 5.60
N TYR A 108 25.47 -1.03 5.38
CA TYR A 108 24.33 -1.76 5.94
C TYR A 108 24.82 -2.80 6.95
N ALA A 109 25.39 -2.34 8.07
CA ALA A 109 26.03 -3.20 9.08
C ALA A 109 25.21 -4.41 9.58
N PHE A 110 23.87 -4.34 9.55
CA PHE A 110 23.01 -5.49 9.88
C PHE A 110 22.88 -6.47 8.70
N TRP A 111 22.58 -5.96 7.50
CA TRP A 111 22.31 -6.77 6.32
C TRP A 111 23.58 -7.43 5.76
N GLU A 112 24.75 -6.82 6.00
CA GLU A 112 26.04 -7.42 5.68
C GLU A 112 26.31 -8.72 6.44
N THR A 113 25.62 -8.98 7.56
CA THR A 113 25.72 -10.24 8.31
C THR A 113 24.58 -11.22 8.02
N GLN A 114 23.67 -10.90 7.10
CA GLN A 114 22.53 -11.75 6.76
C GLN A 114 22.82 -12.55 5.48
N PRO A 115 22.18 -13.72 5.30
CA PRO A 115 22.30 -14.54 4.08
C PRO A 115 21.50 -13.91 2.94
N VAL A 116 21.93 -12.74 2.47
CA VAL A 116 21.34 -12.03 1.33
C VAL A 116 22.44 -11.58 0.38
N PRO A 117 22.19 -11.54 -0.95
CA PRO A 117 23.16 -11.02 -1.90
C PRO A 117 23.55 -9.57 -1.58
N LYS A 118 24.82 -9.23 -1.81
CA LYS A 118 25.28 -7.84 -1.62
C LYS A 118 24.72 -6.94 -2.73
N LEU A 119 24.63 -5.63 -2.48
CA LEU A 119 24.09 -4.67 -3.46
C LEU A 119 24.87 -4.69 -4.79
N ASP A 120 26.20 -4.70 -4.70
CA ASP A 120 27.09 -4.67 -5.87
C ASP A 120 27.27 -6.05 -6.53
N GLU A 121 26.71 -7.10 -5.93
CA GLU A 121 26.81 -8.46 -6.45
C GLU A 121 25.84 -8.66 -7.61
N VAL A 122 26.37 -8.93 -8.80
CA VAL A 122 25.59 -9.38 -9.95
C VAL A 122 25.44 -10.88 -9.85
N VAL A 123 24.20 -11.34 -9.65
CA VAL A 123 23.87 -12.77 -9.62
C VAL A 123 23.78 -13.26 -11.08
N PRO A 124 24.60 -14.24 -11.50
CA PRO A 124 24.52 -14.81 -12.84
C PRO A 124 23.14 -15.41 -13.14
N PRO A 125 22.68 -15.39 -14.41
CA PRO A 125 21.35 -15.86 -14.81
C PRO A 125 21.01 -17.31 -14.44
N ASN A 126 22.03 -18.15 -14.26
CA ASN A 126 21.91 -19.58 -14.00
C ASN A 126 21.87 -19.95 -12.50
N ILE A 127 22.00 -18.97 -11.59
CA ILE A 127 21.95 -19.23 -10.15
C ILE A 127 20.51 -19.08 -9.66
N ASN A 128 19.95 -20.12 -9.05
CA ASN A 128 18.65 -20.09 -8.40
C ASN A 128 18.62 -21.08 -7.23
N GLU A 129 19.24 -20.67 -6.12
CA GLU A 129 19.54 -21.55 -4.97
C GLU A 129 19.62 -20.78 -3.64
N ALA A 130 19.72 -21.52 -2.53
CA ALA A 130 19.88 -20.94 -1.21
C ALA A 130 21.29 -20.32 -1.03
N VAL A 131 21.39 -19.26 -0.21
CA VAL A 131 22.68 -18.58 0.05
C VAL A 131 23.53 -19.38 1.04
N GLU A 132 22.90 -19.90 2.08
CA GLU A 132 23.46 -20.79 3.09
C GLU A 132 22.69 -22.11 3.08
N GLU A 133 23.40 -23.21 3.37
CA GLU A 133 22.78 -24.50 3.64
C GLU A 133 21.91 -24.45 4.90
N ASP A 134 20.90 -25.32 4.92
CA ASP A 134 19.97 -25.44 6.04
C ASP A 134 20.72 -25.82 7.32
N LYS A 135 20.42 -25.10 8.41
CA LYS A 135 21.10 -25.28 9.69
C LYS A 135 20.48 -26.46 10.43
N SER A 136 21.29 -27.48 10.74
CA SER A 136 20.89 -28.62 11.57
C SER A 136 20.70 -28.25 13.04
N GLU A 137 21.52 -27.31 13.54
CA GLU A 137 21.47 -26.85 14.92
C GLU A 137 20.91 -25.42 14.99
N ILE A 138 19.71 -25.29 15.56
CA ILE A 138 19.04 -24.02 15.74
C ILE A 138 18.94 -23.70 17.23
N ARG A 139 19.23 -22.45 17.56
CA ARG A 139 19.14 -21.92 18.93
C ARG A 139 17.72 -22.08 19.48
N GLN A 140 17.60 -22.82 20.59
CA GLN A 140 16.32 -23.08 21.27
C GLN A 140 15.83 -21.87 22.09
N GLU A 141 16.76 -21.17 22.73
CA GLU A 141 16.45 -20.01 23.58
C GLU A 141 16.21 -18.73 22.75
N PRO A 142 15.26 -17.86 23.14
CA PRO A 142 15.05 -16.56 22.49
C PRO A 142 16.31 -15.69 22.49
N PHE A 143 16.39 -14.76 21.54
CA PHE A 143 17.45 -13.75 21.54
C PHE A 143 17.30 -12.78 22.72
N THR A 144 18.42 -12.27 23.23
CA THR A 144 18.40 -11.33 24.36
C THR A 144 17.86 -9.98 23.93
N LEU A 145 16.87 -9.48 24.68
CA LEU A 145 16.37 -8.10 24.55
C LEU A 145 17.10 -7.18 25.54
N PRO A 146 17.15 -5.85 25.26
CA PRO A 146 17.63 -4.89 26.24
C PRO A 146 16.82 -4.96 27.54
N ALA A 147 17.46 -4.60 28.67
CA ALA A 147 16.80 -4.59 29.97
C ALA A 147 15.50 -3.77 29.96
N GLY A 148 14.44 -4.32 30.54
CA GLY A 148 13.11 -3.69 30.57
C GLY A 148 12.20 -4.03 29.40
N PHE A 149 12.63 -4.89 28.46
CA PHE A 149 11.77 -5.46 27.41
C PHE A 149 11.66 -6.97 27.55
N VAL A 150 10.51 -7.51 27.16
CA VAL A 150 10.24 -8.95 27.16
C VAL A 150 9.59 -9.35 25.84
N TRP A 151 9.88 -10.57 25.41
CA TRP A 151 9.20 -11.19 24.28
C TRP A 151 7.77 -11.51 24.65
N ASP A 152 6.88 -11.34 23.68
CA ASP A 152 5.51 -11.82 23.76
C ASP A 152 5.09 -12.45 22.44
N THR A 153 4.10 -13.33 22.49
CA THR A 153 3.52 -13.94 21.29
C THR A 153 2.07 -13.53 21.21
N ILE A 154 1.74 -12.74 20.19
CA ILE A 154 0.45 -12.05 20.11
C ILE A 154 -0.61 -13.00 19.54
N VAL A 155 -1.63 -13.28 20.34
CA VAL A 155 -2.77 -14.13 19.98
C VAL A 155 -3.83 -13.27 19.30
N ILE A 156 -3.81 -13.24 17.98
CA ILE A 156 -4.73 -12.43 17.15
C ILE A 156 -6.20 -12.90 17.24
N SER A 157 -6.42 -14.14 17.69
CA SER A 157 -7.76 -14.66 17.98
C SER A 157 -8.41 -13.98 19.19
N GLU A 158 -7.61 -13.37 20.07
CA GLU A 158 -8.09 -12.67 21.26
C GLU A 158 -8.33 -11.19 20.91
N GLU A 159 -9.56 -10.72 21.11
CA GLU A 159 -9.97 -9.36 20.73
C GLU A 159 -9.18 -8.29 21.51
N SER A 160 -8.80 -8.58 22.76
CA SER A 160 -7.99 -7.70 23.61
C SER A 160 -6.63 -7.42 22.96
N GLN A 161 -5.90 -8.46 22.55
CA GLN A 161 -4.57 -8.35 21.96
C GLN A 161 -4.60 -7.75 20.57
N LEU A 162 -5.64 -8.04 19.78
CA LEU A 162 -5.85 -7.42 18.48
C LEU A 162 -6.10 -5.91 18.62
N LYS A 163 -6.86 -5.49 19.65
CA LYS A 163 -7.04 -4.08 20.02
C LYS A 163 -5.77 -3.41 20.52
N GLU A 164 -4.72 -4.15 20.89
CA GLU A 164 -3.40 -3.60 21.21
C GLU A 164 -2.48 -3.50 19.99
N LEU A 165 -2.56 -4.48 19.07
CA LEU A 165 -1.78 -4.48 17.84
C LEU A 165 -2.22 -3.37 16.89
N TYR A 166 -3.53 -3.14 16.78
CA TYR A 166 -4.10 -2.12 15.90
C TYR A 166 -3.54 -0.70 16.17
N PRO A 167 -3.55 -0.17 17.42
CA PRO A 167 -2.96 1.13 17.73
C PRO A 167 -1.45 1.18 17.48
N LEU A 168 -0.72 0.09 17.75
CA LEU A 168 0.71 0.04 17.44
C LEU A 168 0.96 0.30 15.95
N LEU A 169 0.22 -0.40 15.07
CA LEU A 169 0.35 -0.24 13.63
C LEU A 169 -0.14 1.14 13.16
N ASN A 170 -1.34 1.56 13.55
CA ASN A 170 -1.92 2.83 13.11
C ASN A 170 -1.06 4.05 13.51
N GLU A 171 -0.45 4.04 14.69
CA GLU A 171 0.36 5.17 15.18
C GLU A 171 1.84 5.14 14.74
N ASN A 172 2.40 3.95 14.48
CA ASN A 172 3.84 3.75 14.35
C ASN A 172 4.32 3.00 13.11
N TYR A 173 3.43 2.54 12.22
CA TYR A 173 3.82 1.83 11.00
C TYR A 173 4.24 2.79 9.88
N VAL A 174 4.00 2.40 8.63
CA VAL A 174 4.37 3.14 7.42
C VAL A 174 3.54 4.42 7.34
N GLU A 175 4.26 5.52 7.15
CA GLU A 175 3.74 6.86 6.87
C GLU A 175 4.23 7.25 5.48
N ASP A 176 3.45 8.06 4.77
CA ASP A 176 3.94 8.75 3.58
C ASP A 176 5.07 9.74 3.94
N ASP A 177 5.87 10.11 2.94
CA ASP A 177 7.03 11.00 3.12
C ASP A 177 6.64 12.37 3.72
N ASP A 178 5.38 12.79 3.55
CA ASP A 178 4.81 14.04 4.06
C ASP A 178 4.01 13.86 5.38
N ASN A 179 3.95 12.65 5.94
CA ASN A 179 3.22 12.30 7.17
C ASN A 179 1.71 12.64 7.17
N MET A 180 1.07 12.77 6.01
CA MET A 180 -0.35 13.10 5.87
C MET A 180 -1.27 11.88 5.98
N PHE A 181 -0.77 10.69 5.64
CA PHE A 181 -1.53 9.44 5.57
C PHE A 181 -0.84 8.31 6.34
N ARG A 182 -1.62 7.59 7.16
CA ARG A 182 -1.15 6.38 7.85
C ARG A 182 -2.01 5.21 7.48
N PHE A 183 -1.42 4.05 7.23
CA PHE A 183 -2.22 2.85 6.96
C PHE A 183 -3.07 2.46 8.17
N ASP A 184 -4.35 2.22 7.91
CA ASP A 184 -5.36 1.89 8.90
C ASP A 184 -5.84 0.46 8.69
N TYR A 185 -5.02 -0.52 9.09
CA TYR A 185 -5.35 -1.93 8.94
C TYR A 185 -6.48 -2.30 9.90
N SER A 186 -7.67 -2.62 9.38
CA SER A 186 -8.78 -3.02 10.26
C SER A 186 -8.46 -4.32 11.02
N PRO A 187 -9.05 -4.53 12.21
CA PRO A 187 -8.91 -5.80 12.94
C PRO A 187 -9.24 -7.03 12.08
N GLN A 188 -10.28 -6.94 11.24
CA GLN A 188 -10.69 -8.00 10.32
C GLN A 188 -9.64 -8.25 9.23
N PHE A 189 -9.00 -7.18 8.73
CA PHE A 189 -7.91 -7.29 7.77
C PHE A 189 -6.70 -7.98 8.40
N LEU A 190 -6.31 -7.61 9.62
CA LEU A 190 -5.21 -8.25 10.33
C LEU A 190 -5.48 -9.74 10.56
N GLN A 191 -6.72 -10.12 10.93
CA GLN A 191 -7.09 -11.53 11.05
C GLN A 191 -7.01 -12.28 9.71
N TRP A 192 -7.41 -11.64 8.60
CA TRP A 192 -7.32 -12.22 7.26
C TRP A 192 -5.85 -12.38 6.83
N ALA A 193 -5.02 -11.35 6.99
CA ALA A 193 -3.63 -11.36 6.56
C ALA A 193 -2.74 -12.28 7.42
N LEU A 194 -3.00 -12.38 8.74
CA LEU A 194 -2.11 -13.05 9.68
C LEU A 194 -2.51 -14.49 10.02
N LYS A 195 -3.68 -14.95 9.58
CA LYS A 195 -4.18 -16.32 9.82
C LYS A 195 -4.57 -17.07 8.54
N PRO A 196 -3.72 -17.13 7.49
CA PRO A 196 -3.94 -18.05 6.37
C PRO A 196 -3.76 -19.52 6.79
N PRO A 197 -4.24 -20.50 6.02
CA PRO A 197 -4.02 -21.91 6.30
C PRO A 197 -2.56 -22.24 6.61
N GLY A 198 -2.32 -23.01 7.67
CA GLY A 198 -0.98 -23.36 8.14
C GLY A 198 -0.26 -22.28 8.96
N TRP A 199 -0.91 -21.14 9.26
CA TRP A 199 -0.35 -20.12 10.15
C TRP A 199 0.05 -20.71 11.52
N LYS A 200 1.06 -20.10 12.13
CA LYS A 200 1.59 -20.53 13.43
C LYS A 200 1.60 -19.38 14.41
N LEU A 201 1.12 -19.63 15.63
CA LEU A 201 1.00 -18.60 16.67
C LEU A 201 2.35 -17.98 17.02
N GLN A 202 3.40 -18.80 17.12
CA GLN A 202 4.76 -18.36 17.41
C GLN A 202 5.32 -17.38 16.38
N TRP A 203 4.76 -17.32 15.17
CA TRP A 203 5.20 -16.38 14.14
C TRP A 203 4.61 -14.97 14.30
N HIS A 204 3.73 -14.75 15.27
CA HIS A 204 3.26 -13.41 15.65
C HIS A 204 4.10 -12.88 16.80
N CYS A 205 5.29 -12.36 16.47
CA CYS A 205 6.30 -11.99 17.45
C CYS A 205 6.13 -10.54 17.91
N GLY A 206 5.81 -10.35 19.19
CA GLY A 206 5.67 -9.05 19.85
C GLY A 206 6.80 -8.75 20.84
N VAL A 207 7.02 -7.46 21.09
CA VAL A 207 7.90 -6.98 22.17
C VAL A 207 7.10 -6.06 23.08
N ARG A 208 7.11 -6.37 24.37
CA ARG A 208 6.46 -5.57 25.41
C ARG A 208 7.48 -4.94 26.35
N VAL A 209 7.12 -3.79 26.89
CA VAL A 209 7.84 -3.19 28.02
C VAL A 209 7.51 -3.98 29.28
N ALA A 210 8.52 -4.40 30.03
CA ALA A 210 8.36 -5.28 31.19
C ALA A 210 7.53 -4.63 32.32
N SER A 211 7.70 -3.31 32.54
CA SER A 211 7.09 -2.58 33.65
C SER A 211 5.60 -2.31 33.49
N ASN A 212 5.14 -1.95 32.29
CA ASN A 212 3.75 -1.56 32.03
C ASN A 212 3.04 -2.45 31.00
N LYS A 213 3.71 -3.52 30.53
CA LYS A 213 3.22 -4.46 29.51
C LYS A 213 2.83 -3.85 28.17
N LYS A 214 3.16 -2.57 27.91
CA LYS A 214 2.82 -1.91 26.64
C LYS A 214 3.51 -2.59 25.46
N LEU A 215 2.75 -2.90 24.41
CA LEU A 215 3.28 -3.40 23.14
C LEU A 215 4.04 -2.28 22.39
N VAL A 216 5.28 -2.56 22.02
CA VAL A 216 6.20 -1.56 21.43
C VAL A 216 6.94 -2.05 20.18
N GLY A 217 6.81 -3.32 19.83
CA GLY A 217 7.35 -3.88 18.60
C GLY A 217 6.53 -5.09 18.16
N PHE A 218 6.45 -5.30 16.86
CA PHE A 218 5.75 -6.43 16.26
C PHE A 218 6.42 -6.80 14.93
N ILE A 219 6.45 -8.10 14.63
CA ILE A 219 6.78 -8.65 13.32
C ILE A 219 5.98 -9.95 13.15
N SER A 220 5.56 -10.23 11.93
CA SER A 220 4.80 -11.44 11.62
C SER A 220 5.42 -12.25 10.50
N ALA A 221 5.18 -13.55 10.53
CA ALA A 221 5.44 -14.45 9.42
C ALA A 221 4.20 -15.32 9.15
N ILE A 222 3.93 -15.61 7.89
CA ILE A 222 2.89 -16.55 7.44
C ILE A 222 3.50 -17.55 6.46
N PRO A 223 3.00 -18.80 6.39
CA PRO A 223 3.56 -19.77 5.46
C PRO A 223 3.17 -19.40 4.02
N ALA A 224 4.09 -19.63 3.08
CA ALA A 224 3.79 -19.51 1.66
C ALA A 224 4.63 -20.49 0.85
N HIS A 225 4.02 -21.07 -0.18
CA HIS A 225 4.74 -21.79 -1.22
C HIS A 225 4.99 -20.83 -2.37
N ILE A 226 6.25 -20.53 -2.66
CA ILE A 226 6.61 -19.54 -3.66
C ILE A 226 7.39 -20.22 -4.78
N LYS A 227 6.97 -19.97 -6.01
CA LYS A 227 7.72 -20.27 -7.22
C LYS A 227 8.73 -19.15 -7.44
N ILE A 228 10.00 -19.51 -7.59
CA ILE A 228 11.10 -18.64 -7.97
C ILE A 228 11.78 -19.26 -9.20
N TYR A 229 11.58 -18.66 -10.37
CA TYR A 229 11.95 -19.21 -11.68
C TYR A 229 11.46 -20.66 -11.88
N ASP A 230 12.38 -21.63 -11.86
CA ASP A 230 12.14 -23.07 -12.04
C ASP A 230 12.00 -23.83 -10.71
N LYS A 231 12.20 -23.16 -9.56
CA LYS A 231 12.17 -23.77 -8.23
C LYS A 231 10.88 -23.43 -7.50
N ASN A 232 10.34 -24.42 -6.79
CA ASN A 232 9.22 -24.26 -5.88
C ASN A 232 9.76 -24.41 -4.46
N VAL A 233 9.62 -23.38 -3.65
CA VAL A 233 10.25 -23.30 -2.32
C VAL A 233 9.17 -23.00 -1.29
N ARG A 234 9.14 -23.81 -0.23
CA ARG A 234 8.32 -23.50 0.96
C ARG A 234 9.08 -22.49 1.81
N MET A 235 8.47 -21.33 2.00
CA MET A 235 9.07 -20.23 2.76
C MET A 235 8.03 -19.55 3.62
N VAL A 236 8.41 -18.44 4.25
CA VAL A 236 7.46 -17.56 4.93
C VAL A 236 7.39 -16.18 4.27
N GLU A 237 6.22 -15.58 4.27
CA GLU A 237 6.05 -14.16 3.95
C GLU A 237 6.18 -13.36 5.25
N ILE A 238 7.11 -12.41 5.29
CA ILE A 238 7.28 -11.51 6.44
C ILE A 238 6.52 -10.22 6.17
N ASN A 239 5.67 -9.83 7.12
CA ASN A 239 4.93 -8.57 7.04
C ASN A 239 4.79 -7.91 8.43
N PHE A 240 4.30 -6.67 8.45
CA PHE A 240 3.96 -5.89 9.65
C PHE A 240 5.12 -5.66 10.63
N LEU A 241 6.36 -5.53 10.14
CA LEU A 241 7.49 -5.12 10.97
C LEU A 241 7.27 -3.68 11.45
N CYS A 242 6.90 -3.52 12.71
CA CYS A 242 6.63 -2.25 13.33
C CYS A 242 7.44 -2.09 14.62
N VAL A 243 8.05 -0.91 14.79
CA VAL A 243 8.69 -0.50 16.04
C VAL A 243 8.14 0.86 16.42
N HIS A 244 7.70 0.97 17.68
CA HIS A 244 7.17 2.21 18.24
C HIS A 244 8.15 3.37 18.01
N LYS A 245 7.65 4.54 17.61
CA LYS A 245 8.44 5.73 17.21
C LYS A 245 9.57 6.07 18.18
N LYS A 246 9.28 6.10 19.48
CA LYS A 246 10.25 6.36 20.58
C LYS A 246 11.41 5.35 20.70
N LEU A 247 11.30 4.17 20.09
CA LEU A 247 12.32 3.11 20.11
C LEU A 247 13.02 2.95 18.75
N ARG A 248 12.67 3.77 17.75
CA ARG A 248 13.42 3.82 16.49
C ARG A 248 14.88 4.21 16.79
N SER A 249 15.81 3.74 15.96
CA SER A 249 17.27 3.90 16.11
C SER A 249 17.93 3.18 17.29
N LYS A 250 17.20 2.43 18.13
CA LYS A 250 17.76 1.60 19.21
C LYS A 250 18.09 0.16 18.80
N ARG A 251 18.21 -0.11 17.50
CA ARG A 251 18.48 -1.46 16.93
C ARG A 251 17.49 -2.56 17.37
N VAL A 252 16.25 -2.21 17.71
CA VAL A 252 15.20 -3.18 18.05
C VAL A 252 14.77 -4.01 16.83
N ALA A 253 14.65 -3.39 15.66
CA ALA A 253 14.25 -4.09 14.42
C ALA A 253 15.20 -5.26 14.03
N PRO A 254 16.53 -5.09 14.03
CA PRO A 254 17.47 -6.22 13.91
C PRO A 254 17.22 -7.39 14.85
N VAL A 255 16.86 -7.12 16.10
CA VAL A 255 16.60 -8.16 17.11
C VAL A 255 15.27 -8.86 16.84
N LEU A 256 14.22 -8.11 16.44
CA LEU A 256 12.95 -8.67 15.97
C LEU A 256 13.16 -9.62 14.78
N ILE A 257 13.94 -9.18 13.78
CA ILE A 257 14.23 -9.99 12.58
C ILE A 257 14.94 -11.29 12.97
N ARG A 258 15.97 -11.21 13.82
CA ARG A 258 16.69 -12.41 14.29
C ARG A 258 15.80 -13.38 15.07
N GLU A 259 14.91 -12.87 15.91
CA GLU A 259 13.99 -13.72 16.67
C GLU A 259 12.95 -14.37 15.76
N ILE A 260 12.34 -13.66 14.81
CA ILE A 260 11.41 -14.29 13.87
C ILE A 260 12.12 -15.32 12.98
N THR A 261 13.35 -15.03 12.50
CA THR A 261 14.16 -16.01 11.77
C THR A 261 14.41 -17.26 12.60
N ARG A 262 14.74 -17.13 13.89
CA ARG A 262 14.91 -18.29 14.80
C ARG A 262 13.63 -19.11 14.91
N ARG A 263 12.48 -18.47 15.13
CA ARG A 263 11.17 -19.14 15.25
C ARG A 263 10.73 -19.82 13.95
N VAL A 264 11.11 -19.28 12.80
CA VAL A 264 10.84 -19.88 11.49
C VAL A 264 11.78 -21.05 11.23
N ASN A 265 13.08 -20.90 11.51
CA ASN A 265 14.06 -21.97 11.38
C ASN A 265 13.72 -23.19 12.26
N LEU A 266 13.21 -22.97 13.49
CA LEU A 266 12.77 -24.06 14.37
C LEU A 266 11.68 -24.96 13.73
N GLU A 267 10.94 -24.44 12.76
CA GLU A 267 9.91 -25.18 12.02
C GLU A 267 10.46 -25.81 10.72
N GLY A 268 11.78 -25.77 10.52
CA GLY A 268 12.47 -26.32 9.36
C GLY A 268 12.34 -25.49 8.08
N ILE A 269 12.05 -24.19 8.19
CA ILE A 269 11.97 -23.27 7.04
C ILE A 269 13.11 -22.27 7.14
N PHE A 270 13.85 -22.06 6.05
CA PHE A 270 15.07 -21.24 6.06
C PHE A 270 15.03 -20.07 5.08
N GLN A 271 13.98 -19.96 4.27
CA GLN A 271 13.78 -18.90 3.29
C GLN A 271 12.60 -18.03 3.69
N ALA A 272 12.62 -16.77 3.26
CA ALA A 272 11.50 -15.86 3.41
C ALA A 272 11.40 -14.90 2.21
N VAL A 273 10.19 -14.38 1.97
CA VAL A 273 9.95 -13.28 1.03
C VAL A 273 9.36 -12.11 1.79
N TYR A 274 9.76 -10.89 1.42
CA TYR A 274 9.26 -9.67 2.04
C TYR A 274 9.35 -8.50 1.07
N THR A 275 8.60 -7.45 1.37
CA THR A 275 8.64 -6.21 0.60
C THR A 275 8.98 -5.01 1.48
N ALA A 276 9.56 -3.97 0.87
CA ALA A 276 9.78 -2.70 1.55
C ALA A 276 9.76 -1.52 0.55
N GLY A 277 9.24 -0.38 1.00
CA GLY A 277 9.31 0.87 0.23
C GLY A 277 10.72 1.46 0.17
N ILE A 278 11.57 1.12 1.15
CA ILE A 278 12.99 1.49 1.17
C ILE A 278 13.84 0.46 0.44
N VAL A 279 15.01 0.90 -0.04
CA VAL A 279 16.00 0.03 -0.70
C VAL A 279 16.94 -0.61 0.33
N LEU A 280 16.98 -1.94 0.32
CA LEU A 280 17.83 -2.81 1.16
C LEU A 280 18.71 -3.71 0.26
N PRO A 281 19.83 -4.26 0.75
CA PRO A 281 20.61 -5.26 0.03
C PRO A 281 19.87 -6.62 -0.04
N LYS A 282 19.61 -7.24 -1.19
CA LYS A 282 19.47 -6.68 -2.55
C LYS A 282 18.03 -7.00 -3.03
N PRO A 283 17.31 -6.06 -3.67
CA PRO A 283 15.98 -6.34 -4.18
C PRO A 283 16.06 -7.32 -5.36
N VAL A 284 15.16 -8.31 -5.38
CA VAL A 284 14.99 -9.21 -6.52
C VAL A 284 14.12 -8.60 -7.59
N GLY A 285 13.22 -7.67 -7.25
CA GLY A 285 12.40 -6.92 -8.19
C GLY A 285 11.90 -5.64 -7.57
N THR A 286 11.64 -4.62 -8.39
CA THR A 286 11.13 -3.32 -7.93
C THR A 286 9.92 -2.95 -8.75
N CYS A 287 8.76 -2.87 -8.10
CA CYS A 287 7.52 -2.43 -8.71
C CYS A 287 7.20 -0.98 -8.28
N ARG A 288 6.46 -0.27 -9.11
CA ARG A 288 6.03 1.12 -8.90
C ARG A 288 4.55 1.15 -8.58
N TYR A 289 4.14 1.94 -7.59
CA TYR A 289 2.73 2.20 -7.34
C TYR A 289 2.13 3.14 -8.37
N TRP A 290 0.87 2.88 -8.70
CA TRP A 290 0.02 3.69 -9.56
C TRP A 290 -1.34 3.89 -8.89
N HIS A 291 -1.92 5.07 -9.11
CA HIS A 291 -3.13 5.50 -8.43
C HIS A 291 -4.18 5.97 -9.43
N ARG A 292 -5.40 5.45 -9.31
CA ARG A 292 -6.56 5.87 -10.10
C ARG A 292 -7.58 6.55 -9.21
N SER A 293 -7.78 7.84 -9.44
CA SER A 293 -8.71 8.66 -8.64
C SER A 293 -10.18 8.28 -8.88
N ILE A 294 -10.86 7.67 -7.90
CA ILE A 294 -12.30 7.40 -7.99
C ILE A 294 -13.10 8.62 -7.51
N ASN A 295 -12.66 9.25 -6.44
CA ASN A 295 -13.23 10.46 -5.85
C ASN A 295 -12.24 11.63 -5.89
N PRO A 296 -11.98 12.25 -7.07
CA PRO A 296 -10.97 13.30 -7.21
C PRO A 296 -11.19 14.49 -6.28
N LYS A 297 -12.46 14.84 -5.99
CA LYS A 297 -12.79 15.97 -5.12
C LYS A 297 -12.21 15.75 -3.71
N LYS A 298 -12.49 14.60 -3.10
CA LYS A 298 -11.95 14.27 -1.78
C LYS A 298 -10.43 14.15 -1.82
N LEU A 299 -9.88 13.47 -2.82
CA LEU A 299 -8.42 13.27 -2.95
C LEU A 299 -7.64 14.59 -3.06
N ILE A 300 -8.21 15.61 -3.70
CA ILE A 300 -7.60 16.94 -3.80
C ILE A 300 -7.79 17.72 -2.48
N GLU A 301 -8.97 17.64 -1.86
CA GLU A 301 -9.24 18.30 -0.56
C GLU A 301 -8.26 17.80 0.54
N VAL A 302 -8.00 16.49 0.60
CA VAL A 302 -7.05 15.89 1.56
C VAL A 302 -5.59 15.94 1.11
N LYS A 303 -5.28 16.59 -0.02
CA LYS A 303 -3.92 16.70 -0.60
C LYS A 303 -3.25 15.38 -0.99
N PHE A 304 -4.00 14.29 -1.11
CA PHE A 304 -3.49 13.03 -1.69
C PHE A 304 -3.08 13.23 -3.16
N SER A 305 -3.79 14.11 -3.87
CA SER A 305 -3.47 14.49 -5.24
C SER A 305 -3.57 15.99 -5.43
N HIS A 306 -2.93 16.51 -6.47
CA HIS A 306 -2.96 17.93 -6.80
C HIS A 306 -3.63 18.19 -8.15
N LEU A 307 -4.28 19.34 -8.27
CA LEU A 307 -4.75 19.82 -9.56
C LEU A 307 -3.55 20.13 -10.45
N ARG A 308 -3.51 19.49 -11.63
CA ARG A 308 -2.48 19.77 -12.64
C ARG A 308 -2.62 21.22 -13.15
N ARG A 309 -1.50 21.81 -13.58
CA ARG A 309 -1.50 23.12 -14.25
C ARG A 309 -2.51 23.08 -15.41
N ASN A 310 -3.41 24.07 -15.47
CA ASN A 310 -4.49 24.20 -16.47
C ASN A 310 -5.67 23.20 -16.32
N MET A 311 -5.83 22.52 -15.19
CA MET A 311 -7.04 21.76 -14.88
C MET A 311 -7.88 22.43 -13.80
N THR A 312 -9.20 22.44 -14.00
CA THR A 312 -10.17 22.82 -12.96
C THR A 312 -10.68 21.59 -12.23
N MET A 313 -11.27 21.77 -11.04
CA MET A 313 -11.90 20.70 -10.28
C MET A 313 -12.98 19.98 -11.13
N GLN A 314 -13.86 20.73 -11.79
CA GLN A 314 -14.91 20.17 -12.66
C GLN A 314 -14.33 19.35 -13.82
N ARG A 315 -13.27 19.84 -14.47
CA ARG A 315 -12.61 19.10 -15.56
C ARG A 315 -11.97 17.81 -15.05
N THR A 316 -11.40 17.82 -13.86
CA THR A 316 -10.78 16.64 -13.22
C THR A 316 -11.84 15.60 -12.85
N ILE A 317 -12.97 16.02 -12.29
CA ILE A 317 -14.11 15.14 -12.00
C ILE A 317 -14.62 14.52 -13.32
N LYS A 318 -14.79 15.31 -14.37
CA LYS A 318 -15.23 14.82 -15.69
C LYS A 318 -14.21 13.85 -16.31
N LEU A 319 -12.91 14.12 -16.17
CA LEU A 319 -11.84 13.27 -16.69
C LEU A 319 -11.88 11.87 -16.08
N TYR A 320 -12.13 11.78 -14.78
CA TYR A 320 -12.09 10.53 -14.03
C TYR A 320 -13.45 9.85 -13.85
N LYS A 321 -14.54 10.46 -14.34
CA LYS A 321 -15.90 9.90 -14.29
C LYS A 321 -15.91 8.49 -14.92
N LEU A 322 -16.49 7.54 -14.18
CA LEU A 322 -16.67 6.15 -14.60
C LEU A 322 -18.11 5.92 -15.10
N PRO A 323 -18.33 4.94 -16.00
CA PRO A 323 -19.67 4.50 -16.43
C PRO A 323 -20.54 4.03 -15.26
N GLU A 324 -21.87 4.11 -15.37
CA GLU A 324 -22.77 3.72 -14.28
C GLU A 324 -22.76 2.21 -14.02
N ASN A 325 -22.84 1.40 -15.07
CA ASN A 325 -22.90 -0.06 -14.98
C ASN A 325 -21.63 -0.71 -15.56
N THR A 326 -21.31 -1.89 -15.04
CA THR A 326 -20.25 -2.74 -15.59
C THR A 326 -20.63 -3.24 -16.99
N LYS A 327 -19.64 -3.50 -17.84
CA LYS A 327 -19.87 -4.10 -19.17
C LYS A 327 -20.04 -5.61 -19.07
N ALA A 328 -19.22 -6.26 -18.26
CA ALA A 328 -19.31 -7.68 -17.98
C ALA A 328 -20.31 -7.94 -16.84
N SER A 329 -20.95 -9.11 -16.91
CA SER A 329 -21.85 -9.63 -15.86
C SER A 329 -21.02 -10.19 -14.70
N LEU A 330 -20.33 -9.31 -13.97
CA LEU A 330 -19.52 -9.67 -12.81
C LEU A 330 -20.42 -9.99 -11.61
N SER A 331 -20.24 -11.18 -11.03
CA SER A 331 -20.89 -11.61 -9.79
C SER A 331 -19.85 -11.88 -8.70
N PRO A 332 -20.16 -11.67 -7.41
CA PRO A 332 -19.26 -12.03 -6.32
C PRO A 332 -18.84 -13.50 -6.38
N LEU A 333 -17.57 -13.80 -6.05
CA LEU A 333 -17.08 -15.17 -5.97
C LEU A 333 -17.81 -15.92 -4.85
N THR A 334 -18.34 -17.11 -5.17
CA THR A 334 -19.01 -17.98 -4.19
C THR A 334 -18.22 -19.29 -3.96
N PRO A 335 -18.48 -20.04 -2.87
CA PRO A 335 -17.82 -21.32 -2.64
C PRO A 335 -17.99 -22.33 -3.79
N ALA A 336 -19.11 -22.29 -4.53
CA ALA A 336 -19.34 -23.15 -5.68
C ALA A 336 -18.39 -22.87 -6.85
N ASP A 337 -17.87 -21.64 -6.94
CA ASP A 337 -17.02 -21.18 -8.04
C ASP A 337 -15.54 -21.49 -7.81
N LEU A 338 -15.14 -21.76 -6.56
CA LEU A 338 -13.76 -21.85 -6.11
C LEU A 338 -12.90 -22.77 -6.97
N LYS A 339 -13.38 -23.96 -7.28
CA LYS A 339 -12.61 -24.95 -8.05
C LYS A 339 -12.27 -24.44 -9.45
N SER A 340 -13.23 -23.80 -10.12
CA SER A 340 -13.02 -23.25 -11.47
C SER A 340 -12.16 -21.98 -11.45
N ALA A 341 -12.37 -21.10 -10.46
CA ALA A 341 -11.58 -19.89 -10.26
C ALA A 341 -10.12 -20.20 -9.89
N TYR A 342 -9.91 -21.15 -8.99
CA TYR A 342 -8.58 -21.63 -8.60
C TYR A 342 -7.79 -22.11 -9.82
N LYS A 343 -8.43 -22.90 -10.71
CA LYS A 343 -7.78 -23.42 -11.91
C LYS A 343 -7.25 -22.30 -12.81
N ILE A 344 -8.05 -21.28 -13.12
CA ILE A 344 -7.59 -20.19 -14.00
C ILE A 344 -6.48 -19.35 -13.35
N VAL A 345 -6.56 -19.11 -12.03
CA VAL A 345 -5.54 -18.34 -11.31
C VAL A 345 -4.23 -19.13 -11.23
N PHE A 346 -4.31 -20.43 -10.95
CA PHE A 346 -3.15 -21.32 -10.92
C PHE A 346 -2.44 -21.37 -12.28
N GLU A 347 -3.17 -21.55 -13.38
CA GLU A 347 -2.57 -21.55 -14.72
C GLU A 347 -1.98 -20.18 -15.11
N TYR A 348 -2.65 -19.09 -14.72
CA TYR A 348 -2.12 -17.75 -14.96
C TYR A 348 -0.81 -17.49 -14.22
N LEU A 349 -0.74 -17.87 -12.93
CA LEU A 349 0.42 -17.61 -12.07
C LEU A 349 1.67 -18.39 -12.50
N LYS A 350 1.51 -19.52 -13.21
CA LYS A 350 2.64 -20.27 -13.78
C LYS A 350 3.47 -19.47 -14.78
N ASN A 351 2.92 -18.41 -15.39
CA ASN A 351 3.62 -17.61 -16.39
C ASN A 351 4.63 -16.62 -15.79
N PHE A 352 4.63 -16.44 -14.47
CA PHE A 352 5.52 -15.54 -13.76
C PHE A 352 6.73 -16.28 -13.16
N GLN A 353 7.78 -15.50 -12.89
CA GLN A 353 9.03 -16.00 -12.30
C GLN A 353 8.99 -15.94 -10.77
N LEU A 354 8.30 -14.97 -10.19
CA LEU A 354 8.04 -14.90 -8.75
C LEU A 354 6.54 -14.93 -8.51
N ALA A 355 5.99 -16.04 -8.01
CA ALA A 355 4.55 -16.16 -7.80
C ALA A 355 4.22 -17.14 -6.66
N PRO A 356 3.10 -16.97 -5.96
CA PRO A 356 2.63 -17.95 -4.99
C PRO A 356 2.05 -19.18 -5.70
N ILE A 357 2.19 -20.33 -5.03
CA ILE A 357 1.58 -21.61 -5.40
C ILE A 357 0.53 -21.90 -4.35
N PHE A 358 -0.69 -21.41 -4.57
CA PHE A 358 -1.79 -21.64 -3.65
C PHE A 358 -2.25 -23.11 -3.69
N THR A 359 -2.60 -23.64 -2.53
CA THR A 359 -3.53 -24.75 -2.39
C THR A 359 -4.97 -24.27 -2.56
N GLU A 360 -5.93 -25.18 -2.76
CA GLU A 360 -7.35 -24.81 -2.83
C GLU A 360 -7.84 -24.13 -1.53
N GLU A 361 -7.31 -24.56 -0.37
CA GLU A 361 -7.65 -23.97 0.93
C GLU A 361 -7.09 -22.55 1.07
N GLU A 362 -5.82 -22.33 0.70
CA GLU A 362 -5.22 -20.99 0.69
C GLU A 362 -5.95 -20.06 -0.30
N PHE A 363 -6.29 -20.58 -1.48
CA PHE A 363 -7.07 -19.83 -2.46
C PHE A 363 -8.43 -19.42 -1.89
N ALA A 364 -9.16 -20.34 -1.24
CA ALA A 364 -10.43 -20.00 -0.60
C ALA A 364 -10.25 -18.91 0.47
N HIS A 365 -9.20 -19.00 1.30
CA HIS A 365 -8.93 -18.01 2.34
C HIS A 365 -8.65 -16.60 1.77
N TRP A 366 -7.83 -16.52 0.72
CA TRP A 366 -7.39 -15.26 0.12
C TRP A 366 -8.43 -14.61 -0.79
N PHE A 367 -9.28 -15.40 -1.46
CA PHE A 367 -10.16 -14.89 -2.52
C PHE A 367 -11.65 -14.84 -2.16
N LEU A 368 -12.13 -15.63 -1.18
CA LEU A 368 -13.53 -15.54 -0.78
C LEU A 368 -13.84 -14.13 -0.25
N PRO A 369 -14.87 -13.43 -0.78
CA PRO A 369 -15.18 -12.07 -0.38
C PRO A 369 -15.44 -11.96 1.12
N ARG A 370 -14.81 -10.96 1.75
CA ARG A 370 -15.03 -10.59 3.15
C ARG A 370 -15.29 -9.10 3.21
N ASP A 371 -16.43 -8.74 3.77
CA ASP A 371 -16.86 -7.33 3.83
C ASP A 371 -15.81 -6.45 4.51
N GLY A 372 -15.50 -5.32 3.88
CA GLY A 372 -14.47 -4.38 4.34
C GLY A 372 -13.02 -4.90 4.30
N VAL A 373 -12.73 -6.08 3.72
CA VAL A 373 -11.37 -6.67 3.65
C VAL A 373 -10.98 -7.00 2.21
N ILE A 374 -11.66 -7.95 1.56
CA ILE A 374 -11.33 -8.41 0.21
C ILE A 374 -12.61 -8.52 -0.60
N SER A 375 -12.60 -7.93 -1.80
CA SER A 375 -13.66 -8.07 -2.79
C SER A 375 -13.12 -8.92 -3.95
N CYS A 376 -13.86 -9.95 -4.33
CA CYS A 376 -13.55 -10.79 -5.47
C CYS A 376 -14.80 -11.04 -6.30
N TYR A 377 -14.69 -10.81 -7.61
CA TYR A 377 -15.77 -10.98 -8.56
C TYR A 377 -15.31 -11.87 -9.71
N VAL A 378 -16.26 -12.59 -10.30
CA VAL A 378 -16.02 -13.53 -11.39
C VAL A 378 -16.99 -13.31 -12.54
N VAL A 379 -16.55 -13.63 -13.74
CA VAL A 379 -17.39 -13.80 -14.92
C VAL A 379 -17.50 -15.28 -15.22
N LYS A 380 -18.73 -15.78 -15.34
CA LYS A 380 -19.00 -17.17 -15.65
C LYS A 380 -19.36 -17.32 -17.11
N ASP A 381 -18.88 -18.39 -17.71
CA ASP A 381 -19.34 -18.84 -19.01
C ASP A 381 -20.80 -19.27 -18.95
N ILE A 382 -21.60 -18.84 -19.93
CA ILE A 382 -23.04 -19.12 -19.95
C ILE A 382 -23.31 -20.62 -20.17
N ASP A 383 -22.51 -21.27 -21.01
CA ASP A 383 -22.76 -22.65 -21.42
C ASP A 383 -22.23 -23.65 -20.39
N SER A 384 -20.99 -23.46 -19.92
CA SER A 384 -20.33 -24.39 -19.00
C SER A 384 -20.52 -24.04 -17.52
N GLY A 385 -20.96 -22.82 -17.20
CA GLY A 385 -21.05 -22.32 -15.82
C GLY A 385 -19.69 -22.09 -15.13
N ASN A 386 -18.58 -22.37 -15.81
CA ASN A 386 -17.24 -22.23 -15.26
C ASN A 386 -16.80 -20.77 -15.21
N VAL A 387 -15.97 -20.42 -14.22
CA VAL A 387 -15.32 -19.11 -14.16
C VAL A 387 -14.33 -18.95 -15.31
N THR A 388 -14.44 -17.84 -16.02
CA THR A 388 -13.60 -17.46 -17.16
C THR A 388 -12.68 -16.30 -16.81
N ASP A 389 -13.19 -15.32 -16.08
CA ASP A 389 -12.42 -14.15 -15.65
C ASP A 389 -12.65 -13.92 -14.16
N LEU A 390 -11.61 -13.46 -13.47
CA LEU A 390 -11.61 -13.15 -12.05
C LEU A 390 -10.95 -11.79 -11.84
N VAL A 391 -11.55 -10.97 -11.00
CA VAL A 391 -11.01 -9.68 -10.57
C VAL A 391 -11.08 -9.60 -9.05
N SER A 392 -10.00 -9.16 -8.41
CA SER A 392 -9.95 -9.03 -6.97
C SER A 392 -9.18 -7.81 -6.52
N PHE A 393 -9.66 -7.20 -5.43
CA PHE A 393 -9.02 -6.05 -4.80
C PHE A 393 -9.35 -6.01 -3.31
N TYR A 394 -8.35 -5.71 -2.49
CA TYR A 394 -8.51 -5.59 -1.04
C TYR A 394 -8.66 -4.15 -0.59
N GLN A 395 -9.32 -3.95 0.54
CA GLN A 395 -9.55 -2.66 1.16
C GLN A 395 -8.46 -2.41 2.20
N LEU A 396 -7.73 -1.31 2.01
CA LEU A 396 -6.79 -0.82 3.00
C LEU A 396 -7.01 0.69 3.16
N PRO A 397 -7.79 1.13 4.16
CA PRO A 397 -8.01 2.54 4.39
C PRO A 397 -6.73 3.20 4.93
N SER A 398 -6.68 4.52 4.85
CA SER A 398 -5.63 5.32 5.46
C SER A 398 -6.25 6.41 6.32
N THR A 399 -5.73 6.58 7.53
CA THR A 399 -6.08 7.70 8.41
C THR A 399 -5.57 8.99 7.78
N VAL A 400 -6.44 9.99 7.63
CA VAL A 400 -6.07 11.34 7.19
C VAL A 400 -5.73 12.16 8.43
N VAL A 401 -4.46 12.54 8.57
CA VAL A 401 -3.97 13.23 9.76
C VAL A 401 -4.39 14.70 9.72
N ASP A 402 -4.92 15.21 10.84
CA ASP A 402 -5.22 16.63 11.11
C ASP A 402 -6.11 17.34 10.06
N HIS A 403 -7.05 16.64 9.40
CA HIS A 403 -7.97 17.24 8.45
C HIS A 403 -9.38 17.46 9.05
N PRO A 404 -9.97 18.67 8.98
CA PRO A 404 -11.18 19.04 9.73
C PRO A 404 -12.46 18.32 9.28
N LYS A 405 -12.49 17.80 8.05
CA LYS A 405 -13.69 17.22 7.41
C LYS A 405 -13.59 15.72 7.12
N TYR A 406 -12.38 15.19 7.00
CA TYR A 406 -12.14 13.82 6.55
C TYR A 406 -11.15 13.17 7.49
N ASN A 407 -11.51 12.03 8.05
CA ASN A 407 -10.69 11.26 8.98
C ASN A 407 -10.06 10.02 8.32
N SER A 408 -10.63 9.55 7.22
CA SER A 408 -10.21 8.32 6.55
C SER A 408 -10.32 8.44 5.03
N LEU A 409 -9.36 7.85 4.33
CA LEU A 409 -9.31 7.67 2.89
C LEU A 409 -9.49 6.19 2.58
N LYS A 410 -10.55 5.82 1.85
CA LYS A 410 -10.79 4.43 1.47
C LYS A 410 -10.05 4.10 0.19
N ALA A 411 -8.98 3.31 0.27
CA ALA A 411 -8.22 2.85 -0.88
C ALA A 411 -8.49 1.36 -1.16
N ALA A 412 -8.74 1.06 -2.43
CA ALA A 412 -8.74 -0.31 -2.94
C ALA A 412 -7.36 -0.61 -3.51
N TYR A 413 -6.82 -1.80 -3.26
CA TYR A 413 -5.56 -2.26 -3.82
C TYR A 413 -5.83 -3.47 -4.71
N SER A 414 -5.42 -3.36 -5.97
CA SER A 414 -5.48 -4.46 -6.93
C SER A 414 -4.76 -5.67 -6.38
N PHE A 415 -5.42 -6.83 -6.37
CA PHE A 415 -4.85 -8.09 -5.92
C PHE A 415 -4.50 -8.95 -7.15
N TYR A 416 -5.21 -10.03 -7.42
CA TYR A 416 -5.02 -10.84 -8.63
C TYR A 416 -6.19 -10.68 -9.59
N ASN A 417 -5.87 -10.43 -10.86
CA ASN A 417 -6.85 -10.28 -11.93
C ASN A 417 -6.44 -11.20 -13.08
N VAL A 418 -7.34 -12.08 -13.48
CA VAL A 418 -7.10 -13.10 -14.50
C VAL A 418 -8.22 -13.04 -15.51
N VAL A 419 -7.86 -12.94 -16.78
CA VAL A 419 -8.81 -12.91 -17.89
C VAL A 419 -8.48 -14.02 -18.88
N THR A 420 -9.51 -14.71 -19.38
CA THR A 420 -9.37 -15.75 -20.42
C THR A 420 -10.23 -15.47 -21.63
N LYS A 421 -11.39 -14.83 -21.46
CA LYS A 421 -12.32 -14.49 -22.56
C LYS A 421 -12.38 -13.00 -22.84
N HIS A 422 -12.32 -12.18 -21.80
CA HIS A 422 -12.44 -10.73 -21.92
C HIS A 422 -11.07 -10.05 -22.00
N ASP A 423 -11.06 -8.80 -22.47
CA ASP A 423 -9.86 -7.96 -22.42
C ASP A 423 -9.60 -7.46 -21.00
N LEU A 424 -8.32 -7.51 -20.57
CA LEU A 424 -7.91 -7.10 -19.22
C LEU A 424 -8.27 -5.64 -18.92
N THR A 425 -8.12 -4.73 -19.89
CA THR A 425 -8.46 -3.32 -19.72
C THR A 425 -9.97 -3.15 -19.49
N SER A 426 -10.79 -3.94 -20.18
CA SER A 426 -12.25 -3.92 -19.98
C SER A 426 -12.65 -4.42 -18.58
N ILE A 427 -12.10 -5.55 -18.14
CA ILE A 427 -12.39 -6.12 -16.81
C ILE A 427 -11.90 -5.18 -15.69
N MET A 428 -10.71 -4.60 -15.84
CA MET A 428 -10.20 -3.63 -14.87
C MET A 428 -11.01 -2.33 -14.85
N ASN A 429 -11.57 -1.89 -15.98
CA ASN A 429 -12.51 -0.77 -15.97
C ASN A 429 -13.76 -1.10 -15.14
N ASP A 430 -14.30 -2.32 -15.26
CA ASP A 430 -15.44 -2.76 -14.45
C ASP A 430 -15.06 -2.89 -12.96
N ALA A 431 -13.82 -3.29 -12.65
CA ALA A 431 -13.29 -3.27 -11.29
C ALA A 431 -13.35 -1.86 -10.67
N LEU A 432 -12.98 -0.83 -11.45
CA LEU A 432 -13.06 0.57 -11.01
C LEU A 432 -14.51 1.01 -10.75
N ILE A 433 -15.46 0.56 -11.57
CA ILE A 433 -16.89 0.81 -11.39
C ILE A 433 -17.38 0.16 -10.09
N LEU A 434 -17.00 -1.09 -9.82
CA LEU A 434 -17.32 -1.80 -8.59
C LEU A 434 -16.70 -1.13 -7.37
N ALA A 435 -15.44 -0.68 -7.45
CA ALA A 435 -14.81 0.08 -6.38
C ALA A 435 -15.53 1.41 -6.11
N ARG A 436 -15.96 2.14 -7.15
CA ARG A 436 -16.80 3.33 -6.98
C ARG A 436 -18.11 3.01 -6.27
N ASN A 437 -18.80 1.94 -6.69
CA ASN A 437 -20.09 1.55 -6.09
C ASN A 437 -19.95 1.15 -4.61
N ASN A 438 -18.77 0.64 -4.22
CA ASN A 438 -18.40 0.37 -2.84
C ASN A 438 -17.80 1.57 -2.09
N ASN A 439 -17.93 2.79 -2.64
CA ASN A 439 -17.49 4.05 -2.04
C ASN A 439 -15.98 4.15 -1.75
N PHE A 440 -15.15 3.53 -2.58
CA PHE A 440 -13.71 3.76 -2.56
C PHE A 440 -13.36 5.14 -3.15
N ASP A 441 -12.30 5.76 -2.62
CA ASP A 441 -11.84 7.08 -3.04
C ASP A 441 -10.73 6.98 -4.10
N VAL A 442 -9.91 5.94 -4.03
CA VAL A 442 -8.79 5.68 -4.94
C VAL A 442 -8.62 4.17 -5.16
N PHE A 443 -8.18 3.79 -6.36
CA PHE A 443 -7.78 2.44 -6.70
C PHE A 443 -6.29 2.40 -6.98
N ASN A 444 -5.55 1.62 -6.21
CA ASN A 444 -4.11 1.48 -6.26
C ASN A 444 -3.75 0.18 -6.97
N ALA A 445 -2.70 0.22 -7.78
CA ALA A 445 -2.15 -0.96 -8.44
C ALA A 445 -0.63 -0.81 -8.54
N LEU A 446 0.08 -1.94 -8.53
CA LEU A 446 1.50 -1.98 -8.88
C LEU A 446 1.63 -2.27 -10.38
N ASN A 447 2.75 -1.88 -11.00
CA ASN A 447 3.07 -2.24 -12.39
C ASN A 447 3.57 -3.69 -12.58
N LEU A 448 3.21 -4.58 -11.66
CA LEU A 448 3.54 -6.01 -11.73
C LEU A 448 2.57 -6.78 -12.62
N MET A 449 2.91 -8.03 -12.95
CA MET A 449 2.15 -8.86 -13.89
C MET A 449 1.88 -8.12 -15.22
N HIS A 450 0.66 -8.24 -15.76
CA HIS A 450 0.25 -7.55 -16.97
C HIS A 450 -0.43 -6.20 -16.69
N ASN A 451 -0.22 -5.60 -15.51
CA ASN A 451 -0.97 -4.40 -15.13
C ASN A 451 -0.68 -3.19 -16.04
N GLU A 452 0.54 -3.08 -16.58
CA GLU A 452 0.91 -2.00 -17.51
C GLU A 452 0.00 -1.89 -18.74
N GLU A 453 -0.64 -3.00 -19.15
CA GLU A 453 -1.58 -3.01 -20.28
C GLU A 453 -2.78 -2.09 -20.11
N PHE A 454 -3.22 -1.86 -18.86
CA PHE A 454 -4.40 -1.07 -18.54
C PHE A 454 -4.09 0.25 -17.82
N LEU A 455 -2.93 0.39 -17.16
CA LEU A 455 -2.64 1.52 -16.27
C LEU A 455 -2.84 2.88 -16.97
N GLU A 456 -2.15 3.12 -18.08
CA GLU A 456 -2.28 4.38 -18.82
C GLU A 456 -3.66 4.55 -19.46
N LYS A 457 -4.18 3.48 -20.10
CA LYS A 457 -5.49 3.48 -20.78
C LYS A 457 -6.63 3.83 -19.83
N LEU A 458 -6.57 3.32 -18.62
CA LEU A 458 -7.55 3.58 -17.56
C LEU A 458 -7.22 4.80 -16.73
N LYS A 459 -6.24 5.63 -17.12
CA LYS A 459 -5.90 6.92 -16.48
C LYS A 459 -5.36 6.77 -15.05
N PHE A 460 -4.63 5.69 -14.77
CA PHE A 460 -3.82 5.64 -13.57
C PHE A 460 -2.68 6.65 -13.67
N GLY A 461 -2.36 7.32 -12.57
CA GLY A 461 -1.18 8.17 -12.45
C GLY A 461 -0.06 7.45 -11.72
N ILE A 462 1.18 7.65 -12.16
CA ILE A 462 2.37 7.13 -11.48
C ILE A 462 2.46 7.76 -10.07
N GLY A 463 2.61 6.90 -9.06
CA GLY A 463 2.92 7.29 -7.69
C GLY A 463 4.42 7.52 -7.47
N ASP A 464 4.76 8.16 -6.36
CA ASP A 464 6.14 8.36 -5.92
C ASP A 464 6.75 7.10 -5.29
N GLY A 465 5.94 6.27 -4.65
CA GLY A 465 6.35 5.03 -3.96
C GLY A 465 6.76 3.89 -4.88
N ASN A 466 7.93 3.31 -4.59
CA ASN A 466 8.32 1.98 -5.08
C ASN A 466 7.99 0.92 -4.03
N LEU A 467 7.75 -0.31 -4.49
CA LEU A 467 7.71 -1.50 -3.65
C LEU A 467 8.80 -2.47 -4.13
N ASN A 468 9.80 -2.67 -3.30
CA ASN A 468 10.91 -3.58 -3.58
C ASN A 468 10.61 -4.95 -2.98
N TYR A 469 10.85 -6.00 -3.75
CA TYR A 469 10.71 -7.40 -3.35
C TYR A 469 12.07 -7.96 -2.97
N TYR A 470 12.11 -8.76 -1.90
CA TYR A 470 13.33 -9.35 -1.36
C TYR A 470 13.12 -10.80 -1.02
N LEU A 471 14.18 -11.59 -1.17
CA LEU A 471 14.23 -12.96 -0.69
C LEU A 471 15.35 -13.08 0.36
N TYR A 472 15.02 -13.69 1.50
CA TYR A 472 15.97 -14.04 2.55
C TYR A 472 16.49 -15.46 2.31
N ASN A 473 17.81 -15.64 2.41
CA ASN A 473 18.50 -16.92 2.16
C ASN A 473 18.21 -17.52 0.77
N TRP A 474 18.05 -16.67 -0.24
CA TRP A 474 17.88 -17.11 -1.62
C TRP A 474 18.61 -16.18 -2.58
N LYS A 475 19.24 -16.75 -3.59
CA LYS A 475 20.01 -16.04 -4.61
C LYS A 475 19.46 -16.39 -5.98
N CYS A 476 18.97 -15.37 -6.68
CA CYS A 476 18.48 -15.47 -8.05
C CYS A 476 18.75 -14.18 -8.83
N PRO A 477 18.60 -14.19 -10.17
CA PRO A 477 18.71 -12.98 -10.98
C PRO A 477 17.55 -12.03 -10.69
N SER A 478 17.72 -10.75 -11.02
CA SER A 478 16.66 -9.75 -10.91
C SER A 478 15.48 -10.08 -11.82
N ILE A 479 14.28 -9.92 -11.29
CA ILE A 479 13.00 -10.20 -11.92
C ILE A 479 12.34 -8.89 -12.32
N GLU A 480 11.95 -8.78 -13.58
CA GLU A 480 11.22 -7.62 -14.07
C GLU A 480 9.83 -7.51 -13.42
N PRO A 481 9.25 -6.30 -13.29
CA PRO A 481 7.90 -6.12 -12.74
C PRO A 481 6.86 -7.00 -13.47
N SER A 482 6.94 -7.07 -14.80
CA SER A 482 6.03 -7.87 -15.63
C SER A 482 6.13 -9.38 -15.39
N LYS A 483 7.25 -9.86 -14.81
CA LYS A 483 7.50 -11.25 -14.43
C LYS A 483 7.28 -11.51 -12.93
N THR A 484 6.89 -10.49 -12.18
CA THR A 484 6.53 -10.57 -10.76
C THR A 484 5.01 -10.78 -10.65
N GLY A 485 4.61 -11.92 -10.09
CA GLY A 485 3.23 -12.35 -9.86
C GLY A 485 2.93 -12.58 -8.39
N LEU A 486 3.61 -11.88 -7.48
CA LEU A 486 3.39 -11.95 -6.04
C LEU A 486 2.85 -10.61 -5.52
N VAL A 487 1.70 -10.63 -4.86
CA VAL A 487 1.11 -9.46 -4.19
C VAL A 487 1.04 -9.73 -2.69
N LEU A 488 1.70 -8.88 -1.90
CA LEU A 488 1.64 -8.91 -0.43
C LEU A 488 0.70 -7.81 0.09
N GLN A 489 0.04 -8.07 1.21
CA GLN A 489 -1.04 -7.24 1.78
C GLN A 489 -0.54 -5.90 2.32
#